data_AF-A0A852GY13-F1
#
_entry.id   AF-A0A852GY13-F1
#
_cell.length_a   1.000
_cell.length_b   1.000
_cell.length_c   1.000
_cell.angle_alpha   90.00
_cell.angle_beta   90.00
_cell.angle_gamma   90.00
#
_symmetry.space_group_name_H-M   'P 1'
#
loop_
_entity.id
_entity.type
_entity.pdbx_description
1 polymer ?
#
loop_
_entity_poly.entity_id
_entity_poly.type
_entity_poly.pdbx_seq_one_letter_code
_entity_poly.pdbx_strand_id
1 'polypeptide(L)'
;SRFSQEYPRDVPLLTAVRSVCPGAGGGRRRRRRRRRRDDDEEEEEEAEGRQLWFESLYQGAVFQLRRGDQLAATTTAGRFLDLHGGGQAYF
;
A
#
# COMPACT_ATOMS: atom_id res chain seq x y z
N SER A 1 -14.63 9.34 5.07
CA SER A 1 -15.67 10.35 4.88
C SER A 1 -16.29 10.73 6.21
N ARG A 2 -17.03 11.83 6.20
CA ARG A 2 -17.95 12.26 7.27
C ARG A 2 -19.36 12.26 6.71
N PHE A 3 -20.27 11.63 7.42
CA PHE A 3 -21.70 11.71 7.19
C PHE A 3 -22.36 12.46 8.36
N SER A 4 -23.29 13.36 8.07
CA SER A 4 -24.03 14.12 9.08
C SER A 4 -25.51 14.03 8.81
N GLN A 5 -26.35 13.97 9.85
CA GLN A 5 -27.80 13.96 9.67
C GLN A 5 -28.33 15.30 9.14
N GLU A 6 -27.68 16.41 9.48
CA GLU A 6 -28.01 17.75 8.97
C GLU A 6 -27.66 17.92 7.49
N TYR A 7 -26.67 17.17 7.02
CA TYR A 7 -26.21 17.17 5.64
C TYR A 7 -26.01 15.71 5.20
N PRO A 8 -27.10 15.01 4.79
CA PRO A 8 -27.15 13.55 4.64
C PRO A 8 -26.45 13.10 3.36
N ARG A 9 -25.16 13.39 3.27
CA ARG A 9 -24.25 13.03 2.18
C ARG A 9 -22.90 12.71 2.79
N ASP A 10 -22.22 11.73 2.22
CA ASP A 10 -20.83 11.45 2.55
C ASP A 10 -19.91 12.51 1.96
N VAL A 11 -19.18 13.22 2.84
CA VAL A 11 -18.19 14.22 2.45
C VAL A 11 -16.77 13.68 2.74
N PRO A 12 -15.85 13.69 1.77
CA PRO A 12 -14.47 13.28 2.02
C PRO A 12 -13.76 14.27 2.95
N LEU A 13 -13.29 13.81 4.12
CA LEU A 13 -12.43 14.59 5.01
C LEU A 13 -10.96 14.48 4.60
N LEU A 14 -10.50 13.26 4.33
CA LEU A 14 -9.16 12.93 3.90
C LEU A 14 -9.27 11.96 2.72
N THR A 15 -8.52 12.22 1.66
CA THR A 15 -8.43 11.37 0.46
C THR A 15 -6.98 11.25 0.03
N ALA A 16 -6.63 10.09 -0.50
CA ALA A 16 -5.31 9.82 -1.03
C ALA A 16 -5.45 8.77 -2.12
N VAL A 17 -4.56 8.83 -3.11
CA VAL A 17 -4.53 7.91 -4.25
C VAL A 17 -3.10 7.40 -4.38
N ARG A 18 -2.96 6.11 -4.68
CA ARG A 18 -1.69 5.48 -4.99
C ARG A 18 -1.83 4.70 -6.29
N SER A 19 -0.76 4.74 -7.09
CA SER A 19 -0.62 3.94 -8.31
C SER A 19 0.35 2.80 -8.06
N VAL A 20 -0.05 1.57 -8.36
CA VAL A 20 0.89 0.44 -8.38
C VAL A 20 1.60 0.44 -9.73
N CYS A 21 2.93 0.56 -9.73
CA CYS A 21 3.73 0.49 -10.95
C CYS A 21 4.15 -0.97 -11.20
N PRO A 22 3.72 -1.62 -12.30
CA PRO A 22 4.02 -3.03 -12.58
C PRO A 22 5.51 -3.38 -12.79
N GLY A 23 6.44 -2.45 -12.60
CA GLY A 23 7.89 -2.65 -12.80
C GLY A 23 8.76 -2.27 -11.61
N ALA A 24 8.18 -1.89 -10.47
CA ALA A 24 8.93 -1.42 -9.30
C ALA A 24 9.34 -2.56 -8.34
N GLY A 25 9.58 -3.77 -8.87
CA GLY A 25 10.33 -4.80 -8.15
C GLY A 25 11.72 -4.25 -7.87
N GLY A 26 11.91 -3.74 -6.65
CA GLY A 26 13.10 -3.01 -6.21
C GLY A 26 14.34 -3.89 -6.13
N GLY A 27 14.88 -4.28 -7.29
CA GLY A 27 16.22 -4.80 -7.40
C GLY A 27 17.22 -3.71 -7.07
N ARG A 28 17.52 -3.49 -5.78
CA ARG A 28 18.88 -3.05 -5.41
C ARG A 28 19.81 -4.22 -5.74
N ARG A 29 20.05 -4.46 -7.03
CA ARG A 29 21.18 -5.27 -7.50
C ARG A 29 22.42 -4.55 -6.99
N ARG A 30 22.88 -4.89 -5.79
CA ARG A 30 24.23 -4.54 -5.35
C ARG A 30 25.13 -5.18 -6.38
N ARG A 31 25.59 -4.39 -7.35
CA ARG A 31 26.63 -4.77 -8.31
C ARG A 31 27.90 -5.05 -7.49
N ARG A 32 27.98 -6.23 -6.88
CA ARG A 32 29.25 -6.78 -6.44
C ARG A 32 30.01 -7.05 -7.73
N ARG A 33 30.89 -6.12 -8.10
CA ARG A 33 31.95 -6.35 -9.09
C ARG A 33 32.80 -7.50 -8.54
N ARG A 34 32.45 -8.74 -8.84
CA ARG A 34 33.34 -9.89 -8.65
C ARG A 34 34.20 -10.00 -9.91
N ARG A 35 35.50 -9.87 -9.70
CA ARG A 35 36.53 -10.21 -10.68
C ARG A 35 36.54 -11.74 -10.82
N ARG A 36 36.41 -12.18 -12.07
CA ARG A 36 36.71 -13.50 -12.69
C ARG A 36 37.10 -14.66 -11.78
N ARG A 37 36.35 -15.76 -11.85
CA ARG A 37 36.85 -17.05 -12.34
C ARG A 37 35.68 -17.96 -12.73
N ASP A 38 35.95 -18.77 -13.73
CA ASP A 38 35.05 -19.57 -14.55
C ASP A 38 34.41 -20.76 -13.80
N ASP A 39 33.34 -21.26 -14.40
CA ASP A 39 32.62 -22.53 -14.16
C ASP A 39 31.78 -22.64 -12.88
N ASP A 40 30.48 -22.31 -13.00
CA ASP A 40 29.37 -22.99 -12.33
C ASP A 40 28.08 -22.59 -13.08
N GLU A 41 27.58 -23.47 -13.95
CA GLU A 41 26.24 -23.37 -14.53
C GLU A 41 25.22 -23.73 -13.42
N GLU A 42 24.97 -22.79 -12.52
CA GLU A 42 23.75 -22.81 -11.71
C GLU A 42 22.62 -22.26 -12.59
N GLU A 43 21.87 -23.18 -13.21
CA GLU A 43 20.58 -22.88 -13.83
C GLU A 43 19.61 -22.42 -12.73
N GLU A 44 19.66 -21.14 -12.39
CA GLU A 44 18.62 -20.47 -11.61
C GLU A 44 17.33 -20.50 -12.44
N GLU A 45 16.41 -21.40 -12.09
CA GLU A 45 15.03 -21.41 -12.56
C GLU A 45 14.49 -19.97 -12.46
N GLU A 46 14.34 -19.32 -13.62
CA GLU A 46 13.74 -18.00 -13.76
C GLU A 46 12.23 -18.17 -13.56
N ALA A 47 11.82 -18.46 -12.32
CA ALA A 47 10.45 -18.26 -11.89
C ALA A 47 10.19 -16.77 -12.09
N GLU A 48 9.49 -16.41 -13.18
CA GLU A 48 9.06 -15.05 -13.53
C GLU A 48 8.65 -14.32 -12.26
N GLY A 49 9.62 -13.59 -11.70
CA GLY A 49 9.59 -13.17 -10.31
C GLY A 49 8.64 -12.01 -10.18
N ARG A 50 7.35 -12.29 -10.01
CA ARG A 50 6.39 -11.32 -9.51
C ARG A 50 6.79 -10.96 -8.08
N GLN A 51 7.80 -10.10 -7.96
CA GLN A 51 8.25 -9.52 -6.71
C GLN A 51 7.02 -8.96 -6.00
N LEU A 52 6.75 -9.45 -4.80
CA LEU A 52 5.69 -8.92 -3.95
C LEU A 52 5.96 -7.42 -3.71
N TRP A 53 4.92 -6.61 -3.86
CA TRP A 53 4.96 -5.18 -3.57
C TRP A 53 4.09 -4.90 -2.34
N PHE A 54 4.52 -3.93 -1.55
CA PHE A 54 3.80 -3.47 -0.37
C PHE A 54 3.83 -1.95 -0.36
N GLU A 55 2.70 -1.34 -0.06
CA GLU A 55 2.55 0.11 0.04
C GLU A 55 1.77 0.45 1.30
N SER A 56 2.25 1.43 2.06
CA SER A 56 1.55 1.95 3.24
C SER A 56 0.97 3.33 2.96
N LEU A 57 -0.17 3.60 3.58
CA LEU A 57 -0.87 4.87 3.45
C LEU A 57 -1.38 5.30 4.81
N TYR A 58 -0.97 6.49 5.23
CA TYR A 58 -1.37 7.10 6.49
C TYR A 58 -2.09 8.42 6.22
N GLN A 59 -3.20 8.64 6.92
CA GLN A 59 -3.96 9.88 6.85
C GLN A 59 -4.36 10.29 8.27
N GLY A 60 -4.10 11.53 8.64
CA GLY A 60 -4.48 12.07 9.95
C GLY A 60 -4.55 13.57 9.92
N ALA A 61 -5.62 14.13 10.48
CA ALA A 61 -5.80 15.56 10.70
C ALA A 61 -6.88 15.77 11.77
N VAL A 62 -6.97 17.00 12.28
CA VAL A 62 -8.00 17.38 13.26
C VAL A 62 -9.15 18.07 12.52
N PHE A 63 -10.38 17.66 12.82
CA PHE A 63 -11.60 18.27 12.27
C PHE A 63 -12.57 18.60 13.39
N GLN A 64 -13.26 19.73 13.27
CA GLN A 64 -14.44 19.99 14.09
C GLN A 64 -15.58 19.08 13.63
N LEU A 65 -16.09 18.26 14.55
CA LEU A 65 -17.24 17.39 14.33
C LEU A 65 -18.42 17.83 15.19
N ARG A 66 -19.62 17.41 14.79
CA ARG A 66 -20.84 17.56 15.56
C ARG A 66 -21.21 16.21 16.19
N ARG A 67 -21.97 16.28 17.28
CA ARG A 67 -22.54 15.08 17.90
C ARG A 67 -23.41 14.34 16.88
N GLY A 68 -23.16 13.04 16.72
CA GLY A 68 -23.91 12.19 15.80
C GLY A 68 -23.36 12.14 14.38
N ASP A 69 -22.28 12.89 14.08
CA ASP A 69 -21.55 12.68 12.83
C ASP A 69 -20.93 11.28 12.83
N GLN A 70 -21.00 10.62 11.68
CA GLN A 70 -20.43 9.28 11.45
C GLN A 70 -19.17 9.42 10.60
N LEU A 71 -18.12 8.69 10.96
CA LEU A 71 -16.87 8.66 10.21
C LEU A 71 -16.65 7.28 9.61
N ALA A 72 -16.11 7.25 8.39
CA ALA A 72 -15.75 6.01 7.72
C ALA A 72 -14.37 6.15 7.04
N ALA A 73 -13.53 5.12 7.14
CA ALA A 73 -12.36 4.96 6.31
C ALA A 73 -12.66 3.89 5.25
N THR A 74 -12.63 4.27 3.97
CA THR A 74 -12.98 3.38 2.86
C THR A 74 -11.86 3.35 1.83
N THR A 75 -11.73 2.23 1.12
CA THR A 75 -10.80 2.08 0.01
C THR A 75 -11.48 1.32 -1.13
N THR A 76 -11.22 1.76 -2.37
CA THR A 76 -11.66 1.04 -3.58
C THR A 76 -10.82 -0.20 -3.86
N ALA A 77 -9.68 -0.34 -3.16
CA ALA A 77 -8.66 -1.34 -3.39
C ALA A 77 -8.64 -2.43 -2.29
N GLY A 78 -9.78 -2.69 -1.63
CA GLY A 78 -9.87 -3.58 -0.45
C GLY A 78 -9.28 -4.98 -0.63
N ARG A 79 -9.28 -5.52 -1.86
CA ARG A 79 -8.65 -6.81 -2.20
C ARG A 79 -7.12 -6.85 -2.04
N PHE A 80 -6.47 -5.70 -1.93
CA PHE A 80 -5.02 -5.57 -1.77
C PHE A 80 -4.61 -5.21 -0.34
N LEU A 81 -5.55 -5.18 0.61
CA LEU A 81 -5.22 -4.97 2.02
C LEU A 81 -4.54 -6.23 2.57
N ASP A 82 -3.35 -6.05 3.12
CA ASP A 82 -2.71 -7.06 3.96
C ASP A 82 -3.26 -6.97 5.39
N LEU A 83 -4.01 -7.99 5.79
CA LEU A 83 -4.62 -8.11 7.12
C LEU A 83 -3.99 -9.26 7.94
N HIS A 84 -2.95 -9.91 7.43
CA HIS A 84 -2.31 -11.02 8.13
C HIS A 84 -1.52 -10.56 9.37
N GLY A 85 -1.01 -9.32 9.36
CA GLY A 85 -0.32 -8.71 10.49
C GLY A 85 -1.23 -7.77 11.29
N GLY A 86 -1.25 -7.92 12.62
CA GLY A 86 -1.88 -6.94 13.50
C GLY A 86 -1.25 -5.55 13.35
N GLY A 87 -2.08 -4.51 13.26
CA GLY A 87 -1.63 -3.11 13.20
C GLY A 87 -1.24 -2.57 11.81
N GLN A 88 -1.37 -3.35 10.74
CA GLN A 88 -1.11 -2.89 9.38
C GLN A 88 -2.24 -2.03 8.80
N ALA A 89 -3.48 -2.26 9.24
CA ALA A 89 -4.66 -1.49 8.86
C ALA A 89 -5.45 -1.12 10.12
N TYR A 90 -5.73 0.17 10.28
CA TYR A 90 -6.47 0.72 11.42
C TYR A 90 -7.20 2.01 11.03
N PHE A 91 -8.20 2.37 11.81
CA PHE A 91 -8.94 3.62 11.74
C PHE A 91 -9.18 4.16 13.15
#